data_AF-A0A2H0XT87-F1
#
_entry.id   AF-A0A2H0XT87-F1
#
_cell.length_a   1.000
_cell.length_b   1.000
_cell.length_c   1.000
_cell.angle_alpha   90.00
_cell.angle_beta   90.00
_cell.angle_gamma   90.00
#
_symmetry.space_group_name_H-M   'P 1'
#
loop_
_entity.id
_entity.type
_entity.pdbx_description
1 polymer ?
#
loop_
_entity_poly.entity_id
_entity_poly.type
_entity_poly.pdbx_seq_one_letter_code
_entity_poly.pdbx_strand_id
1 'polypeptide(L)'
;MRIHGWLLLFCFLALTQYSVGAETPRIFHASPDSLQNARADSVECILQSGDLQIRKVSIFIRNDRWEMFRERPMEYRSGRYVYDIDPETATGQYLLYFILVEFGDYSVVASPAESPEKQPHRVPLVSHVKKMNNPAESR
;
A
#
# COMPACT_ATOMS: atom_id res chain seq x y z
N MET A 1 32.08 -18.57 47.02
CA MET A 1 30.85 -18.00 46.40
C MET A 1 31.11 -17.77 44.91
N ARG A 2 30.63 -18.66 44.04
CA ARG A 2 30.79 -18.57 42.57
C ARG A 2 29.46 -19.00 41.93
N ILE A 3 28.53 -18.07 41.80
CA ILE A 3 27.21 -18.30 41.18
C ILE A 3 26.79 -17.03 40.44
N HIS A 4 27.59 -16.53 39.48
CA HIS A 4 27.25 -15.28 38.75
C HIS A 4 27.30 -15.42 37.22
N GLY A 5 27.80 -16.55 36.66
CA GLY A 5 27.89 -16.72 35.21
C GLY A 5 26.60 -17.22 34.54
N TRP A 6 25.87 -18.11 35.22
CA TRP A 6 24.67 -18.75 34.64
C TRP A 6 23.46 -17.82 34.57
N LEU A 7 23.34 -16.88 35.52
CA LEU A 7 22.24 -15.90 35.52
C LEU A 7 22.36 -14.93 34.33
N LEU A 8 23.60 -14.51 34.00
CA LEU A 8 23.87 -13.66 32.85
C LEU A 8 23.59 -14.36 31.53
N LEU A 9 23.93 -15.65 31.40
CA LEU A 9 23.62 -16.46 30.23
C LEU A 9 22.10 -16.65 30.06
N PHE A 10 21.37 -16.86 31.16
CA PHE A 10 19.91 -16.96 31.17
C PHE A 10 19.25 -15.63 30.79
N CYS A 11 19.74 -14.50 31.29
CA CYS A 11 19.26 -13.18 30.87
C CYS A 11 19.53 -12.92 29.38
N PHE A 12 20.70 -13.32 28.88
CA PHE A 12 21.03 -13.17 27.45
C PHE A 12 20.13 -14.04 26.56
N LEU A 13 19.86 -15.29 26.96
CA LEU A 13 18.94 -16.19 26.26
C LEU A 13 17.46 -15.75 26.36
N ALA A 14 17.04 -15.18 27.50
CA ALA A 14 15.69 -14.64 27.66
C ALA A 14 15.47 -13.37 26.80
N LEU A 15 16.52 -12.55 26.61
CA LEU A 15 16.46 -11.36 25.76
C LEU A 15 16.42 -11.69 24.27
N THR A 16 17.08 -12.77 23.82
CA THR A 16 17.02 -13.18 22.41
C THR A 16 15.68 -13.83 22.03
N GLN A 17 14.97 -14.42 22.98
CA GLN A 17 13.64 -15.01 22.73
C GLN A 17 12.51 -13.97 22.65
N TYR A 18 12.71 -12.78 23.22
CA TYR A 18 11.68 -11.73 23.23
C TYR A 18 11.48 -11.02 21.88
N SER A 19 12.43 -11.11 20.94
CA SER A 19 12.32 -10.42 19.65
C SER A 19 11.58 -11.20 18.56
N VAL A 20 11.19 -12.45 18.82
CA VAL A 20 10.64 -13.36 17.78
C VAL A 20 9.13 -13.15 17.52
N GLY A 21 8.48 -12.22 18.22
CA GLY A 21 7.03 -12.01 18.14
C GLY A 21 6.55 -10.83 17.29
N ALA A 22 7.44 -9.96 16.78
CA ALA A 22 6.99 -8.77 16.04
C ALA A 22 6.50 -9.17 14.64
N GLU A 23 5.19 -9.12 14.41
CA GLU A 23 4.61 -9.30 13.09
C GLU A 23 5.18 -8.27 12.11
N THR A 24 5.69 -8.73 10.97
CA THR A 24 6.23 -7.83 9.96
C THR A 24 5.10 -7.01 9.34
N PRO A 25 5.23 -5.68 9.22
CA PRO A 25 4.18 -4.86 8.67
C PRO A 25 3.87 -5.20 7.22
N ARG A 26 2.59 -5.20 6.83
CA ARG A 26 2.12 -5.59 5.49
C ARG A 26 0.98 -4.71 5.01
N ILE A 27 0.94 -4.53 3.69
CA ILE A 27 -0.16 -3.88 2.97
C ILE A 27 -0.96 -4.96 2.25
N PHE A 28 -2.25 -5.05 2.56
CA PHE A 28 -3.21 -5.84 1.80
C PHE A 28 -3.96 -4.90 0.86
N HIS A 29 -3.76 -5.10 -0.44
CA HIS A 29 -4.37 -4.29 -1.48
C HIS A 29 -4.70 -5.18 -2.68
N ALA A 30 -5.93 -5.08 -3.17
CA ALA A 30 -6.36 -5.68 -4.42
C ALA A 30 -6.43 -4.57 -5.48
N SER A 31 -5.53 -4.60 -6.45
CA SER A 31 -5.60 -3.67 -7.58
C SER A 31 -6.87 -3.96 -8.39
N PRO A 32 -7.66 -2.94 -8.75
CA PRO A 32 -8.78 -3.14 -9.66
C PRO A 32 -8.27 -3.51 -11.06
N ASP A 33 -9.03 -4.37 -11.76
CA ASP A 33 -8.69 -4.79 -13.13
C ASP A 33 -8.87 -3.68 -14.15
N SER A 34 -9.80 -2.75 -13.87
CA SER A 34 -10.02 -1.54 -14.67
C SER A 34 -10.72 -0.47 -13.84
N LEU A 35 -10.52 0.79 -14.23
CA LEU A 35 -11.24 1.95 -13.69
C LEU A 35 -12.03 2.62 -14.80
N GLN A 36 -13.11 3.31 -14.44
CA GLN A 36 -13.89 4.07 -15.41
C GLN A 36 -13.21 5.41 -15.72
N ASN A 37 -13.04 5.69 -17.01
CA ASN A 37 -12.45 6.94 -17.46
C ASN A 37 -13.36 8.14 -17.10
N ALA A 38 -12.76 9.20 -16.57
CA ALA A 38 -13.40 10.45 -16.15
C ALA A 38 -14.54 10.26 -15.11
N ARG A 39 -14.45 9.22 -14.27
CA ARG A 39 -15.40 8.97 -13.19
C ARG A 39 -14.67 8.81 -11.86
N ALA A 40 -15.32 9.23 -10.78
CA ALA A 40 -14.84 8.98 -9.44
C ALA A 40 -14.83 7.48 -9.12
N ASP A 41 -13.76 7.03 -8.50
CA ASP A 41 -13.54 5.68 -8.00
C ASP A 41 -12.60 5.75 -6.79
N SER A 42 -12.24 4.63 -6.18
CA SER A 42 -11.36 4.63 -5.01
C SER A 42 -10.31 3.53 -5.03
N VAL A 43 -9.11 3.84 -4.55
CA VAL A 43 -8.09 2.84 -4.20
C VAL A 43 -8.13 2.61 -2.69
N GLU A 44 -8.22 1.35 -2.28
CA GLU A 44 -8.30 0.97 -0.87
C GLU A 44 -7.18 0.01 -0.47
N CYS A 45 -6.68 0.12 0.76
CA CYS A 45 -5.82 -0.89 1.35
C CYS A 45 -6.08 -1.09 2.84
N ILE A 46 -5.72 -2.27 3.34
CA ILE A 46 -5.74 -2.63 4.75
C ILE A 46 -4.30 -2.81 5.20
N LEU A 47 -3.97 -2.31 6.38
CA LEU A 47 -2.64 -2.41 6.96
C LEU A 47 -2.64 -3.35 8.16
N GLN A 48 -1.69 -4.26 8.18
CA GLN A 48 -1.28 -4.98 9.38
C GLN A 48 0.03 -4.37 9.84
N SER A 49 0.01 -3.58 10.90
CA SER A 49 1.18 -2.82 11.37
C SER A 49 2.02 -3.57 12.40
N GLY A 50 1.55 -4.72 12.90
CA GLY A 50 2.12 -5.34 14.10
C GLY A 50 2.12 -4.34 15.25
N ASP A 51 3.24 -4.24 15.95
CA ASP A 51 3.44 -3.29 17.05
C ASP A 51 3.88 -1.88 16.59
N LEU A 52 4.08 -1.67 15.28
CA LEU A 52 4.55 -0.39 14.77
C LEU A 52 3.43 0.64 14.66
N GLN A 53 3.69 1.85 15.15
CA GLN A 53 2.79 2.98 14.95
C GLN A 53 2.84 3.44 13.50
N ILE A 54 1.69 3.53 12.83
CA ILE A 54 1.59 4.10 11.49
C ILE A 54 1.78 5.62 11.58
N ARG A 55 2.73 6.16 10.81
CA ARG A 55 2.99 7.59 10.72
C ARG A 55 2.32 8.23 9.51
N LYS A 56 2.41 7.58 8.34
CA LYS A 56 1.88 8.10 7.08
C LYS A 56 1.46 6.97 6.16
N VAL A 57 0.35 7.15 5.47
CA VAL A 57 -0.09 6.29 4.37
C VAL A 57 -0.36 7.16 3.17
N SER A 58 0.36 6.89 2.08
CA SER A 58 0.30 7.68 0.86
C SER A 58 0.11 6.78 -0.36
N ILE A 59 -0.60 7.28 -1.35
CA ILE A 59 -0.62 6.75 -2.70
C ILE A 59 0.20 7.69 -3.60
N PHE A 60 1.07 7.12 -4.41
CA PHE A 60 1.79 7.81 -5.46
C PHE A 60 1.13 7.46 -6.77
N ILE A 61 0.61 8.46 -7.49
CA ILE A 61 -0.28 8.25 -8.63
C ILE A 61 0.15 9.06 -9.84
N ARG A 62 0.03 8.46 -11.03
CA ARG A 62 0.38 9.06 -12.33
C ARG A 62 -0.53 8.53 -13.43
N ASN A 63 -1.12 9.41 -14.23
CA ASN A 63 -1.75 9.03 -15.50
C ASN A 63 -0.77 9.26 -16.67
N ASP A 64 -1.16 8.89 -17.88
CA ASP A 64 -0.35 9.04 -19.09
C ASP A 64 -0.06 10.50 -19.50
N ARG A 65 -0.75 11.47 -18.89
CA ARG A 65 -0.55 12.91 -19.12
C ARG A 65 0.45 13.55 -18.17
N TRP A 66 0.79 12.88 -17.07
CA TRP A 66 1.71 13.41 -16.07
C TRP A 66 3.08 12.76 -16.21
N GLU A 67 4.14 13.57 -16.20
CA GLU A 67 5.51 13.07 -16.31
C GLU A 67 5.96 12.32 -15.05
N MET A 68 5.51 12.78 -13.88
CA MET A 68 5.95 12.30 -12.56
C MET A 68 4.79 11.81 -11.70
N PHE A 69 5.07 10.86 -10.80
CA PHE A 69 4.15 10.48 -9.74
C PHE A 69 3.89 11.65 -8.79
N ARG A 70 2.63 11.78 -8.38
CA ARG A 70 2.22 12.76 -7.37
C ARG A 70 1.85 12.01 -6.10
N GLU A 71 2.41 12.42 -4.97
CA GLU A 71 2.03 11.88 -3.68
C GLU A 71 0.68 12.45 -3.23
N ARG A 72 -0.21 11.59 -2.76
CA ARG A 72 -1.49 11.94 -2.16
C ARG A 72 -1.68 11.17 -0.85
N PRO A 73 -2.14 11.83 0.22
CA PRO A 73 -2.45 11.14 1.46
C PRO A 73 -3.67 10.22 1.27
N MET A 74 -3.66 9.07 1.94
CA MET A 74 -4.84 8.21 2.04
C MET A 74 -5.57 8.47 3.37
N GLU A 75 -6.90 8.51 3.33
CA GLU A 75 -7.73 8.74 4.50
C GLU A 75 -8.12 7.41 5.16
N TYR A 76 -8.06 7.36 6.49
CA TYR A 76 -8.55 6.21 7.23
C TYR A 76 -10.07 6.25 7.38
N ARG A 77 -10.77 5.28 6.79
CA ARG A 77 -12.23 5.16 6.80
C ARG A 77 -12.62 3.71 7.09
N SER A 78 -13.37 3.46 8.15
CA SER A 78 -13.96 2.14 8.45
C SER A 78 -12.98 0.95 8.38
N GLY A 79 -11.80 1.08 9.01
CA GLY A 79 -10.82 -0.02 9.08
C GLY A 79 -9.84 -0.10 7.90
N ARG A 80 -9.95 0.79 6.91
CA ARG A 80 -9.10 0.80 5.71
C ARG A 80 -8.60 2.19 5.37
N TYR A 81 -7.53 2.27 4.62
CA TYR A 81 -7.03 3.50 4.02
C TYR A 81 -7.59 3.62 2.61
N VAL A 82 -8.13 4.79 2.29
CA VAL A 82 -8.86 5.06 1.05
C VAL A 82 -8.31 6.31 0.40
N TYR A 83 -8.10 6.26 -0.91
CA TYR A 83 -7.90 7.43 -1.75
C TYR A 83 -9.00 7.49 -2.80
N ASP A 84 -9.79 8.56 -2.76
CA ASP A 84 -10.80 8.85 -3.77
C ASP A 84 -10.11 9.45 -5.00
N ILE A 85 -10.22 8.75 -6.13
CA ILE A 85 -9.68 9.18 -7.42
C ILE A 85 -10.65 10.19 -8.02
N ASP A 86 -10.19 11.42 -8.22
CA ASP A 86 -10.97 12.44 -8.90
C ASP A 86 -11.00 12.20 -10.44
N PRO A 87 -12.00 12.75 -11.16
CA PRO A 87 -12.11 12.56 -12.60
C PRO A 87 -10.91 13.06 -13.43
N GLU A 88 -10.18 14.08 -12.97
CA GLU A 88 -9.00 14.60 -13.66
C GLU A 88 -7.85 13.58 -13.59
N THR A 89 -7.68 12.98 -12.41
CA THR A 89 -6.74 11.87 -12.20
C THR A 89 -7.13 10.64 -13.04
N ALA A 90 -8.43 10.30 -13.10
CA ALA A 90 -8.98 9.19 -13.87
C ALA A 90 -9.11 9.46 -15.38
N THR A 91 -8.25 10.30 -15.96
CA THR A 91 -8.23 10.60 -17.40
C THR A 91 -6.98 10.05 -18.07
N GLY A 92 -7.14 9.45 -19.26
CA GLY A 92 -6.03 8.87 -20.02
C GLY A 92 -6.34 7.46 -20.53
N GLN A 93 -5.29 6.70 -20.85
CA GLN A 93 -5.38 5.28 -21.20
C GLN A 93 -5.20 4.35 -19.99
N TYR A 94 -4.39 4.77 -19.03
CA TYR A 94 -4.09 3.97 -17.84
C TYR A 94 -3.71 4.88 -16.67
N LEU A 95 -3.86 4.32 -15.47
CA LEU A 95 -3.40 4.87 -14.22
C LEU A 95 -2.29 3.99 -13.67
N LEU A 96 -1.18 4.61 -13.29
CA LEU A 96 -0.10 3.96 -12.55
C LEU A 96 -0.16 4.43 -11.11
N TYR A 97 -0.04 3.50 -10.16
CA TYR A 97 0.12 3.88 -8.76
C TYR A 97 0.87 2.86 -7.93
N PHE A 98 1.34 3.30 -6.78
CA PHE A 98 1.81 2.44 -5.70
C PHE A 98 1.45 3.07 -4.36
N ILE A 99 1.37 2.24 -3.32
CA ILE A 99 1.06 2.67 -1.95
C ILE A 99 2.33 2.57 -1.13
N LEU A 100 2.59 3.57 -0.28
CA LEU A 100 3.71 3.61 0.65
C LEU A 100 3.19 3.89 2.05
N VAL A 101 3.65 3.09 3.00
CA VAL A 101 3.35 3.25 4.43
C VAL A 101 4.65 3.50 5.16
N GLU A 102 4.69 4.57 5.92
CA GLU A 102 5.80 4.94 6.80
C GLU A 102 5.37 4.77 8.25
N PHE A 103 6.23 4.15 9.05
CA PHE A 103 5.99 3.88 10.46
C PHE A 103 6.77 4.85 11.37
N GLY A 104 6.46 4.83 12.67
CA GLY A 104 7.07 5.68 13.68
C GLY A 104 8.58 5.46 13.86
N ASP A 105 9.07 4.28 13.51
CA ASP A 105 10.50 3.93 13.49
C ASP A 105 11.19 4.25 12.16
N TYR A 106 10.49 4.96 11.25
CA TYR A 106 10.95 5.30 9.90
C TYR A 106 11.11 4.11 8.95
N SER A 107 10.69 2.90 9.36
CA SER A 107 10.56 1.80 8.42
C SER A 107 9.46 2.11 7.39
N VAL A 108 9.64 1.55 6.20
CA VAL A 108 8.74 1.76 5.07
C VAL A 108 8.37 0.43 4.44
N VAL A 109 7.09 0.26 4.15
CA VAL A 109 6.59 -0.82 3.29
C VAL A 109 5.83 -0.25 2.12
N ALA A 110 5.85 -0.95 0.99
CA ALA A 110 5.21 -0.51 -0.24
C ALA A 110 4.37 -1.62 -0.87
N SER A 111 3.37 -1.21 -1.65
CA SER A 111 2.60 -2.10 -2.52
C SER A 111 2.60 -1.52 -3.94
N PRO A 112 3.23 -2.20 -4.91
CA PRO A 112 3.99 -3.45 -4.76
C PRO A 112 5.33 -3.24 -4.02
N ALA A 113 5.90 -4.31 -3.46
CA ALA A 113 7.07 -4.22 -2.57
C ALA A 113 8.38 -3.97 -3.32
N GLU A 114 8.56 -4.57 -4.51
CA GLU A 114 9.81 -4.50 -5.26
C GLU A 114 9.82 -3.33 -6.23
N SER A 115 10.67 -2.32 -5.98
CA SER A 115 10.85 -1.15 -6.85
C SER A 115 9.51 -0.53 -7.30
N PRO A 116 8.67 -0.03 -6.37
CA PRO A 116 7.30 0.40 -6.65
C PRO A 116 7.19 1.46 -7.76
N GLU A 117 8.20 2.32 -7.93
CA GLU A 117 8.24 3.31 -9.01
C GLU A 117 8.49 2.68 -10.40
N LYS A 118 9.22 1.57 -10.46
CA LYS A 118 9.55 0.87 -11.72
C LYS A 118 8.48 -0.15 -12.10
N GLN A 119 7.84 -0.75 -11.09
CA GLN A 119 6.81 -1.77 -11.27
C GLN A 119 5.52 -1.39 -10.53
N PRO A 120 4.91 -0.22 -10.81
CA PRO A 120 3.68 0.19 -10.15
C PRO A 120 2.50 -0.71 -10.56
N HIS A 121 1.42 -0.67 -9.77
CA HIS A 121 0.13 -1.15 -10.25
C HIS A 121 -0.25 -0.38 -11.51
N ARG A 122 -0.64 -1.09 -12.56
CA ARG A 122 -1.06 -0.50 -13.83
C ARG A 122 -2.50 -0.88 -14.11
N VAL A 123 -3.39 0.11 -14.06
CA VAL A 123 -4.82 -0.10 -14.23
C VAL A 123 -5.32 0.60 -15.49
N PRO A 124 -5.93 -0.12 -16.44
CA PRO A 124 -6.51 0.49 -17.64
C PRO A 124 -7.73 1.37 -17.30
N LEU A 125 -7.83 2.51 -17.99
CA LEU A 125 -8.98 3.42 -17.91
C LEU A 125 -9.95 3.12 -19.07
N VAL A 126 -11.10 2.54 -18.77
CA VAL A 126 -12.07 2.09 -19.78
C VAL A 126 -13.19 3.12 -19.94
N SER A 127 -13.49 3.47 -21.19
CA SER A 127 -14.63 4.35 -21.49
C SER A 127 -15.95 3.61 -21.33
N HIS A 128 -16.97 4.32 -20.84
CA HIS A 128 -18.30 3.76 -20.57
C HIS A 128 -18.98 3.15 -21.82
N VAL A 129 -18.65 3.67 -23.01
CA VAL A 129 -19.17 3.18 -24.31
C VAL A 129 -18.61 1.81 -24.66
N LYS A 130 -17.34 1.54 -24.32
CA LYS A 130 -16.70 0.25 -24.65
C LYS A 130 -17.21 -0.88 -23.75
N LYS A 131 -17.47 -0.58 -22.47
CA LYS A 131 -17.94 -1.57 -21.48
C LYS A 131 -19.34 -2.13 -21.79
N MET A 132 -20.25 -1.31 -22.34
CA MET A 132 -21.59 -1.78 -22.76
C MET A 132 -21.56 -2.66 -24.02
N ASN A 133 -20.57 -2.47 -24.89
CA ASN A 133 -20.48 -3.21 -26.15
C ASN A 133 -19.72 -4.55 -26.01
N ASN A 134 -19.07 -4.82 -24.87
CA ASN A 134 -18.35 -6.08 -24.66
C ASN A 134 -18.37 -6.53 -23.18
N PRO A 135 -19.45 -7.19 -22.72
CA PRO A 135 -19.61 -7.59 -21.31
C PRO A 135 -18.63 -8.67 -20.84
N ALA A 136 -17.83 -9.27 -21.72
CA ALA A 136 -16.80 -10.24 -21.36
C ALA A 136 -15.56 -9.63 -20.67
N GLU A 137 -15.32 -8.32 -20.82
CA GLU A 137 -14.25 -7.58 -20.11
C GLU A 137 -14.65 -7.19 -18.66
N SER A 138 -15.79 -7.68 -18.14
CA SER A 138 -16.33 -7.30 -16.82
C SER A 138 -16.25 -8.40 -15.75
N ARG A 139 -15.42 -9.44 -15.93
CA ARG A 139 -15.28 -10.58 -15.01
C ARG A 139 -13.88 -10.72 -14.47
#